data_AF-A0A483XEC0-F1
#
_entry.id   AF-A0A483XEC0-F1
#
_cell.length_a   1.000
_cell.length_b   1.000
_cell.length_c   1.000
_cell.angle_alpha   90.00
_cell.angle_beta   90.00
_cell.angle_gamma   90.00
#
_symmetry.space_group_name_H-M   'P 1'
#
loop_
_entity.id
_entity.type
_entity.pdbx_description
1 polymer ?
#
loop_
_entity_poly.entity_id
_entity_poly.type
_entity_poly.pdbx_seq_one_letter_code
_entity_poly.pdbx_strand_id
1 'polypeptide(L)'
;MSKLTRRRFIGTLMPAIALELTSPINFCRAETIPPKIKIRAVQSLSSYNPSHEGEVISVIHEIDGSVKFVAADAKIFKVDGVKVIQSPNTKLVFVRDEYYSNRIVRPSWYGCRGEGKISSDTICFAKMLKSLVDGDHIILTKGEVYYNDFPNNSQDKDGWTITANNITLDGEGATLSRITPPNYLCADYTTLKITGDNCKIQGVLLITSDDPIGYPIMGYRSTEKLDQRELFCRPVANTLNLWVKGVNGFYVGDGVILKNAVFNFFANHQSNNLNIHCSAISSGQIYPQPVSKSSDLALGSSFKLDRCRNFMIKSTAINTAYAGVELEGNNTNGTVKIKTLKAYHAGLHIWNNSSDIKFDAYSEDITAGGGLIIGPGCKNCNGNSYVTNSLYVVAFVGDSKTGDLTGCDIVASGKNVLRGVEFYTRTLIDNSSIRNNKITLFAKYVDWGGASSDYKSGIVLNGGENNTIKAELIS
;
A
#
# COMPACT_ATOMS: atom_id res chain seq x y z
N MET A 1 -86.96 -6.65 28.23
CA MET A 1 -86.79 -7.66 27.17
C MET A 1 -85.48 -7.37 26.44
N SER A 2 -84.61 -8.38 26.33
CA SER A 2 -83.43 -8.56 25.44
C SER A 2 -82.56 -7.33 25.07
N LYS A 3 -81.23 -7.28 25.15
CA LYS A 3 -80.07 -8.16 25.41
C LYS A 3 -78.90 -7.15 25.38
N LEU A 4 -78.11 -6.86 26.44
CA LEU A 4 -76.88 -7.55 26.88
C LEU A 4 -76.15 -8.24 25.70
N THR A 5 -74.87 -7.97 25.38
CA THR A 5 -73.70 -8.05 26.27
C THR A 5 -72.38 -7.58 25.62
N ARG A 6 -71.53 -6.92 26.44
CA ARG A 6 -70.07 -7.09 26.66
C ARG A 6 -69.07 -7.02 25.48
N ARG A 7 -68.04 -6.18 25.65
CA ARG A 7 -66.80 -6.51 26.41
C ARG A 7 -66.03 -5.25 26.89
N ARG A 8 -65.64 -5.31 28.17
CA ARG A 8 -64.54 -4.61 28.88
C ARG A 8 -63.37 -5.65 28.91
N PHE A 9 -62.06 -5.36 29.00
CA PHE A 9 -61.32 -4.59 30.01
C PHE A 9 -59.78 -4.74 29.77
N ILE A 10 -58.96 -3.86 30.38
CA ILE A 10 -57.52 -3.97 30.78
C ILE A 10 -56.49 -3.75 29.64
N GLY A 11 -55.44 -2.92 29.69
CA GLY A 11 -54.78 -2.21 30.79
C GLY A 11 -53.30 -2.63 30.89
N THR A 12 -52.36 -1.88 30.28
CA THR A 12 -50.89 -1.91 30.54
C THR A 12 -50.25 -0.68 29.85
N LEU A 13 -49.80 0.34 30.59
CA LEU A 13 -48.42 0.65 31.01
C LEU A 13 -47.43 1.04 29.86
N MET A 14 -47.17 2.36 29.75
CA MET A 14 -45.97 3.17 29.34
C MET A 14 -44.94 2.66 28.31
N PRO A 15 -44.10 3.53 27.66
CA PRO A 15 -44.09 5.01 27.57
C PRO A 15 -44.10 5.55 26.12
N ALA A 16 -44.35 6.85 25.99
CA ALA A 16 -44.19 7.60 24.75
C ALA A 16 -42.69 7.71 24.38
N ILE A 17 -42.30 7.05 23.29
CA ILE A 17 -41.06 7.36 22.57
C ILE A 17 -41.41 8.53 21.64
N ALA A 18 -40.88 9.71 21.96
CA ALA A 18 -40.73 10.79 21.01
C ALA A 18 -39.71 10.34 19.96
N LEU A 19 -40.22 9.92 18.79
CA LEU A 19 -39.40 9.71 17.61
C LEU A 19 -39.16 11.09 16.99
N GLU A 20 -37.97 11.64 17.25
CA GLU A 20 -37.48 12.80 16.50
C GLU A 20 -37.35 12.46 15.01
N LEU A 21 -37.78 13.42 14.20
CA LEU A 21 -37.77 13.42 12.75
C LEU A 21 -36.41 13.04 12.16
N THR A 22 -36.35 11.86 11.52
CA THR A 22 -35.44 11.61 10.39
C THR A 22 -36.21 10.89 9.28
N SER A 23 -37.23 11.57 8.75
CA SER A 23 -37.85 11.16 7.50
C SER A 23 -36.85 11.45 6.37
N PRO A 24 -36.45 10.47 5.54
CA PRO A 24 -35.76 10.77 4.30
C PRO A 24 -36.70 11.62 3.43
N ILE A 25 -36.21 12.75 2.94
CA ILE A 25 -36.92 13.55 1.94
C ILE A 25 -36.95 12.70 0.66
N ASN A 26 -37.97 11.85 0.54
CA ASN A 26 -38.34 11.21 -0.70
C ASN A 26 -38.92 12.29 -1.62
N PHE A 27 -38.06 12.87 -2.47
CA PHE A 27 -38.55 13.54 -3.67
C PHE A 27 -39.18 12.49 -4.57
N CYS A 28 -40.50 12.35 -4.50
CA CYS A 28 -41.27 11.67 -5.54
C CYS A 28 -41.10 12.47 -6.85
N ARG A 29 -40.14 12.07 -7.69
CA ARG A 29 -40.01 12.57 -9.06
C ARG A 29 -41.15 11.98 -9.88
N ALA A 30 -42.06 12.83 -10.34
CA ALA A 30 -42.87 12.49 -11.50
C ALA A 30 -41.91 12.41 -12.70
N GLU A 31 -41.67 11.20 -13.20
CA GLU A 31 -40.96 11.00 -14.48
C GLU A 31 -41.89 11.41 -15.63
N THR A 32 -41.96 12.71 -15.92
CA THR A 32 -42.25 13.12 -17.30
C THR A 32 -41.03 12.76 -18.13
N ILE A 33 -41.07 11.61 -18.80
CA ILE A 33 -40.03 11.18 -19.76
C ILE A 33 -39.99 12.24 -20.87
N PRO A 34 -38.96 13.11 -20.93
CA PRO A 34 -38.84 14.06 -22.03
C PRO A 34 -38.65 13.25 -23.33
N PRO A 35 -39.08 13.77 -24.49
CA PRO A 35 -38.80 13.11 -25.77
C PRO A 35 -37.30 12.79 -25.83
N LYS A 36 -36.94 11.53 -26.11
CA LYS A 36 -35.54 11.07 -26.15
C LYS A 36 -34.75 11.92 -27.15
N ILE A 37 -34.02 12.92 -26.66
CA ILE A 37 -33.11 13.70 -27.50
C ILE A 37 -31.89 12.83 -27.75
N LYS A 38 -31.85 12.21 -28.92
CA LYS A 38 -30.78 11.30 -29.35
C LYS A 38 -29.59 12.13 -29.83
N ILE A 39 -28.67 12.40 -28.93
CA ILE A 39 -27.36 12.97 -29.27
C ILE A 39 -26.41 11.82 -29.59
N ARG A 40 -25.68 11.88 -30.72
CA ARG A 40 -24.81 10.78 -31.21
C ARG A 40 -23.41 10.74 -30.58
N ALA A 41 -23.00 11.80 -29.90
CA ALA A 41 -21.69 11.90 -29.25
C ALA A 41 -21.77 12.76 -27.98
N VAL A 42 -21.01 12.39 -26.94
CA VAL A 42 -20.97 13.12 -25.66
C VAL A 42 -20.57 14.59 -25.88
N GLN A 43 -19.65 14.84 -26.82
CA GLN A 43 -19.18 16.19 -27.13
C GLN A 43 -20.29 17.10 -27.66
N SER A 44 -21.31 16.54 -28.32
CA SER A 44 -22.43 17.31 -28.86
C SER A 44 -23.37 17.86 -27.77
N LEU A 45 -23.27 17.39 -26.51
CA LEU A 45 -23.95 18.02 -25.37
C LEU A 45 -23.55 19.49 -25.18
N SER A 46 -22.33 19.86 -25.57
CA SER A 46 -21.85 21.24 -25.45
C SER A 46 -22.60 22.25 -26.32
N SER A 47 -23.39 21.77 -27.30
CA SER A 47 -24.22 22.60 -28.18
C SER A 47 -25.70 22.54 -27.82
N TYR A 48 -26.09 21.73 -26.82
CA TYR A 48 -27.48 21.57 -26.41
C TYR A 48 -27.75 22.42 -25.16
N ASN A 49 -28.76 23.28 -25.21
CA ASN A 49 -29.09 24.19 -24.12
C ASN A 49 -30.14 23.55 -23.18
N PRO A 50 -29.80 23.19 -21.93
CA PRO A 50 -30.76 22.63 -21.00
C PRO A 50 -31.80 23.68 -20.58
N SER A 51 -33.05 23.24 -20.48
CA SER A 51 -34.23 24.03 -20.14
C SER A 51 -34.27 24.36 -18.65
N HIS A 52 -33.87 23.41 -17.79
CA HIS A 52 -33.82 23.59 -16.34
C HIS A 52 -32.84 22.61 -15.67
N GLU A 53 -32.48 22.90 -14.42
CA GLU A 53 -31.75 21.95 -13.58
C GLU A 53 -32.56 20.66 -13.38
N GLY A 54 -31.88 19.52 -13.42
CA GLY A 54 -32.47 18.19 -13.31
C GLY A 54 -32.98 17.61 -14.63
N GLU A 55 -32.92 18.33 -15.76
CA GLU A 55 -33.22 17.78 -17.08
C GLU A 55 -32.30 16.60 -17.41
N VAL A 56 -32.87 15.48 -17.84
CA VAL A 56 -32.12 14.25 -18.17
C VAL A 56 -32.07 14.06 -19.67
N ILE A 57 -30.85 13.90 -20.19
CA ILE A 57 -30.58 13.67 -21.61
C ILE A 57 -29.92 12.31 -21.79
N SER A 58 -30.37 11.55 -22.78
CA SER A 58 -29.75 10.27 -23.15
C SER A 58 -28.91 10.45 -24.41
N VAL A 59 -27.60 10.34 -24.27
CA VAL A 59 -26.65 10.30 -25.39
C VAL A 59 -26.55 8.85 -25.87
N ILE A 60 -26.82 8.59 -27.14
CA ILE A 60 -26.67 7.26 -27.72
C ILE A 60 -25.25 7.12 -28.26
N HIS A 61 -24.51 6.16 -27.74
CA HIS A 61 -23.25 5.71 -28.29
C HIS A 61 -23.54 4.51 -29.20
N GLU A 62 -23.02 4.50 -30.43
CA GLU A 62 -23.32 3.44 -31.42
C GLU A 62 -22.81 2.05 -30.99
N ILE A 63 -21.90 1.98 -30.01
CA ILE A 63 -21.24 0.74 -29.56
C ILE A 63 -21.68 0.31 -28.14
N ASP A 64 -22.02 1.25 -27.24
CA ASP A 64 -22.19 0.97 -25.79
C ASP A 64 -23.62 1.21 -25.26
N GLY A 65 -24.59 1.46 -26.15
CA GLY A 65 -25.95 1.81 -25.77
C GLY A 65 -26.11 3.30 -25.41
N SER A 66 -27.10 3.63 -24.57
CA SER A 66 -27.37 5.02 -24.18
C SER A 66 -26.82 5.36 -22.80
N VAL A 67 -26.06 6.45 -22.71
CA VAL A 67 -25.57 7.04 -21.47
C VAL A 67 -26.45 8.22 -21.08
N LYS A 68 -26.83 8.32 -19.80
CA LYS A 68 -27.62 9.44 -19.27
C LYS A 68 -26.73 10.54 -18.70
N PHE A 69 -27.14 11.78 -18.93
CA PHE A 69 -26.58 12.99 -18.33
C PHE A 69 -27.72 13.81 -17.70
N VAL A 70 -27.41 14.49 -16.60
CA VAL A 70 -28.32 15.35 -15.85
C VAL A 70 -27.79 16.78 -15.91
N ALA A 71 -28.64 17.74 -16.27
CA ALA A 71 -28.32 19.16 -16.16
C ALA A 71 -28.22 19.55 -14.67
N ALA A 72 -27.12 20.13 -14.23
CA ALA A 72 -26.86 20.51 -12.84
C ALA A 72 -26.21 21.90 -12.73
N ASP A 73 -26.27 22.53 -11.54
CA ASP A 73 -25.60 23.80 -11.28
C ASP A 73 -24.08 23.71 -11.54
N ALA A 74 -23.58 24.57 -12.44
CA ALA A 74 -22.18 24.67 -12.80
C ALA A 74 -21.25 25.04 -11.62
N LYS A 75 -21.79 25.59 -10.53
CA LYS A 75 -21.02 25.92 -9.32
C LYS A 75 -20.62 24.69 -8.50
N ILE A 76 -21.35 23.58 -8.65
CA ILE A 76 -21.13 22.36 -7.86
C ILE A 76 -20.14 21.43 -8.58
N PHE A 77 -20.13 21.46 -9.91
CA PHE A 77 -19.42 20.47 -10.73
C PHE A 77 -18.33 21.11 -11.60
N LYS A 78 -17.12 20.57 -11.49
CA LYS A 78 -15.99 20.99 -12.31
C LYS A 78 -16.04 20.32 -13.67
N VAL A 79 -16.08 21.11 -14.74
CA VAL A 79 -16.04 20.63 -16.13
C VAL A 79 -14.72 19.93 -16.42
N ASP A 80 -14.80 18.75 -17.02
CA ASP A 80 -13.64 17.98 -17.49
C ASP A 80 -13.79 17.43 -18.92
N GLY A 81 -14.95 17.69 -19.56
CA GLY A 81 -15.25 17.26 -20.92
C GLY A 81 -15.53 15.76 -21.05
N VAL A 82 -15.69 15.03 -19.93
CA VAL A 82 -15.95 13.59 -19.91
C VAL A 82 -17.10 13.22 -18.97
N LYS A 83 -16.93 13.43 -17.66
CA LYS A 83 -17.97 13.16 -16.65
C LYS A 83 -18.82 14.40 -16.39
N VAL A 84 -18.26 15.59 -16.64
CA VAL A 84 -18.98 16.89 -16.62
C VAL A 84 -18.69 17.64 -17.92
N ILE A 85 -19.74 17.91 -18.70
CA ILE A 85 -19.68 18.64 -19.97
C ILE A 85 -20.27 20.04 -19.78
N GLN A 86 -19.56 21.05 -20.26
CA GLN A 86 -20.08 22.42 -20.29
C GLN A 86 -21.32 22.49 -21.17
N SER A 87 -22.38 23.19 -20.73
CA SER A 87 -23.52 23.52 -21.59
C SER A 87 -23.41 24.96 -22.14
N PRO A 88 -24.14 25.32 -23.22
CA PRO A 88 -24.22 26.71 -23.70
C PRO A 88 -24.75 27.70 -22.65
N ASN A 89 -25.64 27.24 -21.76
CA ASN A 89 -26.04 28.01 -20.60
C ASN A 89 -24.96 27.89 -19.52
N THR A 90 -24.17 28.94 -19.34
CA THR A 90 -23.01 28.95 -18.43
C THR A 90 -23.37 28.71 -16.96
N LYS A 91 -24.65 28.76 -16.57
CA LYS A 91 -25.12 28.41 -15.22
C LYS A 91 -25.32 26.90 -15.02
N LEU A 92 -25.40 26.12 -16.10
CA LEU A 92 -25.67 24.69 -16.06
C LEU A 92 -24.57 23.88 -16.77
N VAL A 93 -24.36 22.67 -16.29
CA VAL A 93 -23.48 21.66 -16.90
C VAL A 93 -24.23 20.34 -17.04
N PHE A 94 -23.77 19.48 -17.95
CA PHE A 94 -24.25 18.10 -18.06
C PHE A 94 -23.34 17.17 -17.27
N VAL A 95 -23.89 16.54 -16.25
CA VAL A 95 -23.18 15.61 -15.37
C VAL A 95 -23.62 14.20 -15.71
N ARG A 96 -22.67 13.28 -15.94
CA ARG A 96 -23.00 11.87 -16.16
C ARG A 96 -23.78 11.33 -14.96
N ASP A 97 -24.89 10.65 -15.22
CA ASP A 97 -25.89 10.26 -14.20
C ASP A 97 -25.29 9.44 -13.03
N GLU A 98 -24.40 8.51 -13.34
CA GLU A 98 -23.70 7.69 -12.33
C GLU A 98 -22.78 8.53 -11.42
N TYR A 99 -22.13 9.55 -11.98
CA TYR A 99 -21.29 10.49 -11.23
C TYR A 99 -22.13 11.48 -10.42
N TYR A 100 -23.25 11.97 -10.98
CA TYR A 100 -24.21 12.82 -10.28
C TYR A 100 -24.76 12.13 -9.02
N SER A 101 -25.09 10.85 -9.13
CA SER A 101 -25.74 10.09 -8.05
C SER A 101 -24.77 9.62 -6.97
N ASN A 102 -23.58 9.15 -7.37
CA ASN A 102 -22.69 8.39 -6.47
C ASN A 102 -21.22 8.82 -6.51
N ARG A 103 -20.87 9.90 -7.24
CA ARG A 103 -19.48 10.34 -7.48
C ARG A 103 -18.58 9.26 -8.09
N ILE A 104 -19.18 8.28 -8.77
CA ILE A 104 -18.44 7.21 -9.43
C ILE A 104 -17.69 7.77 -10.63
N VAL A 105 -16.45 7.34 -10.82
CA VAL A 105 -15.60 7.63 -11.96
C VAL A 105 -15.07 6.31 -12.52
N ARG A 106 -15.19 6.11 -13.84
CA ARG A 106 -14.74 4.88 -14.51
C ARG A 106 -13.63 5.17 -15.52
N PRO A 107 -12.56 4.36 -15.59
CA PRO A 107 -11.49 4.53 -16.58
C PRO A 107 -12.02 4.56 -18.03
N SER A 108 -12.98 3.71 -18.37
CA SER A 108 -13.55 3.61 -19.73
C SER A 108 -14.18 4.92 -20.23
N TRP A 109 -14.67 5.79 -19.34
CA TRP A 109 -15.20 7.10 -19.73
C TRP A 109 -14.12 8.00 -20.34
N TYR A 110 -12.87 7.81 -19.92
CA TYR A 110 -11.72 8.57 -20.38
C TYR A 110 -10.99 7.90 -21.56
N GLY A 111 -11.51 6.77 -22.03
CA GLY A 111 -10.96 6.01 -23.17
C GLY A 111 -10.01 4.89 -22.78
N CYS A 112 -9.96 4.47 -21.50
CA CYS A 112 -9.23 3.26 -21.13
C CYS A 112 -9.93 2.02 -21.69
N ARG A 113 -9.13 1.04 -22.16
CA ARG A 113 -9.62 -0.22 -22.74
C ARG A 113 -9.36 -1.42 -21.84
N GLY A 114 -8.34 -1.38 -20.99
CA GLY A 114 -8.05 -2.49 -20.09
C GLY A 114 -7.52 -3.75 -20.80
N GLU A 115 -6.94 -3.59 -21.99
CA GLU A 115 -6.44 -4.70 -22.84
C GLU A 115 -4.96 -5.04 -22.58
N GLY A 116 -4.40 -4.53 -21.47
CA GLY A 116 -2.99 -4.72 -21.13
C GLY A 116 -2.06 -4.07 -22.15
N LYS A 117 -0.98 -4.78 -22.52
CA LYS A 117 0.04 -4.25 -23.44
C LYS A 117 -0.46 -4.03 -24.87
N ILE A 118 -1.58 -4.64 -25.25
CA ILE A 118 -2.13 -4.54 -26.61
C ILE A 118 -2.57 -3.09 -26.88
N SER A 119 -3.17 -2.44 -25.87
CA SER A 119 -3.56 -1.04 -25.94
C SER A 119 -3.25 -0.37 -24.61
N SER A 120 -2.17 0.40 -24.60
CA SER A 120 -1.77 1.18 -23.42
C SER A 120 -2.87 2.14 -22.97
N ASP A 121 -3.08 2.20 -21.65
CA ASP A 121 -4.02 3.10 -21.00
C ASP A 121 -3.33 4.31 -20.36
N THR A 122 -2.02 4.49 -20.58
CA THR A 122 -1.20 5.52 -19.92
C THR A 122 -1.86 6.90 -19.92
N ILE A 123 -2.22 7.39 -21.12
CA ILE A 123 -2.69 8.77 -21.31
C ILE A 123 -4.12 8.95 -20.79
N CYS A 124 -5.03 8.02 -21.12
CA CYS A 124 -6.42 8.10 -20.73
C CYS A 124 -6.61 7.90 -19.22
N PHE A 125 -5.87 6.98 -18.60
CA PHE A 125 -5.92 6.76 -17.17
C PHE A 125 -5.31 7.95 -16.41
N ALA A 126 -4.17 8.49 -16.86
CA ALA A 126 -3.61 9.72 -16.28
C ALA A 126 -4.56 10.92 -16.42
N LYS A 127 -5.28 11.03 -17.54
CA LYS A 127 -6.32 12.06 -17.75
C LYS A 127 -7.47 11.89 -16.76
N MET A 128 -7.94 10.67 -16.52
CA MET A 128 -8.95 10.38 -15.49
C MET A 128 -8.48 10.86 -14.12
N LEU A 129 -7.28 10.44 -13.70
CA LEU A 129 -6.73 10.81 -12.39
C LEU A 129 -6.59 12.33 -12.21
N LYS A 130 -6.13 13.05 -13.24
CA LYS A 130 -6.04 14.52 -13.23
C LYS A 130 -7.39 15.23 -13.16
N SER A 131 -8.47 14.53 -13.52
CA SER A 131 -9.83 15.08 -13.51
C SER A 131 -10.57 14.86 -12.20
N LEU A 132 -10.04 14.02 -11.30
CA LEU A 132 -10.66 13.72 -10.02
C LEU A 132 -10.81 14.99 -9.18
N VAL A 133 -11.88 15.03 -8.42
CA VAL A 133 -12.12 16.02 -7.37
C VAL A 133 -12.33 15.30 -6.04
N ASP A 134 -12.22 16.04 -4.94
CA ASP A 134 -12.28 15.45 -3.61
C ASP A 134 -13.59 14.66 -3.40
N GLY A 135 -13.47 13.47 -2.81
CA GLY A 135 -14.61 12.57 -2.55
C GLY A 135 -15.03 11.68 -3.73
N ASP A 136 -14.31 11.69 -4.85
CA ASP A 136 -14.62 10.82 -5.98
C ASP A 136 -14.33 9.34 -5.68
N HIS A 137 -15.13 8.46 -6.31
CA HIS A 137 -15.04 7.02 -6.18
C HIS A 137 -14.68 6.38 -7.52
N ILE A 138 -13.45 5.90 -7.66
CA ILE A 138 -12.98 5.18 -8.84
C ILE A 138 -13.45 3.73 -8.74
N ILE A 139 -14.12 3.22 -9.78
CA ILE A 139 -14.47 1.81 -9.91
C ILE A 139 -13.77 1.25 -11.14
N LEU A 140 -12.83 0.33 -10.93
CA LEU A 140 -12.17 -0.41 -12.00
C LEU A 140 -13.08 -1.50 -12.55
N THR A 141 -12.88 -1.89 -13.81
CA THR A 141 -13.66 -2.98 -14.41
C THR A 141 -13.00 -4.32 -14.10
N LYS A 142 -13.80 -5.27 -13.61
CA LYS A 142 -13.34 -6.63 -13.31
C LYS A 142 -12.64 -7.29 -14.50
N GLY A 143 -11.43 -7.81 -14.26
CA GLY A 143 -10.64 -8.54 -15.25
C GLY A 143 -9.91 -7.67 -16.27
N GLU A 144 -10.14 -6.35 -16.30
CA GLU A 144 -9.37 -5.43 -17.13
C GLU A 144 -7.95 -5.26 -16.60
N VAL A 145 -7.00 -5.12 -17.52
CA VAL A 145 -5.59 -4.83 -17.24
C VAL A 145 -5.27 -3.45 -17.77
N TYR A 146 -5.24 -2.46 -16.89
CA TYR A 146 -4.81 -1.12 -17.24
C TYR A 146 -3.28 -1.08 -17.25
N TYR A 147 -2.71 -0.72 -18.39
CA TYR A 147 -1.27 -0.77 -18.62
C TYR A 147 -0.67 0.62 -18.82
N ASN A 148 0.37 0.94 -18.04
CA ASN A 148 1.18 2.14 -18.18
C ASN A 148 2.48 1.82 -18.93
N ASP A 149 2.51 2.14 -20.22
CA ASP A 149 3.68 1.96 -21.10
C ASP A 149 4.72 3.08 -21.02
N PHE A 150 4.48 4.16 -20.24
CA PHE A 150 5.39 5.31 -20.10
C PHE A 150 6.02 5.75 -21.44
N PRO A 151 5.24 6.20 -22.43
CA PRO A 151 5.73 6.39 -23.80
C PRO A 151 6.81 7.46 -23.90
N ASN A 152 6.84 8.43 -22.96
CA ASN A 152 7.90 9.43 -22.87
C ASN A 152 9.05 9.03 -21.93
N ASN A 153 9.08 7.77 -21.47
CA ASN A 153 9.97 7.25 -20.44
C ASN A 153 9.99 8.10 -19.15
N SER A 154 8.92 8.82 -18.83
CA SER A 154 8.88 9.81 -17.75
C SER A 154 7.73 9.58 -16.77
N GLN A 155 8.08 9.26 -15.53
CA GLN A 155 7.13 9.20 -14.41
C GLN A 155 6.44 10.54 -14.17
N ASP A 156 7.15 11.67 -14.29
CA ASP A 156 6.59 12.98 -13.96
C ASP A 156 5.49 13.41 -14.94
N LYS A 157 5.61 13.00 -16.21
CA LYS A 157 4.63 13.36 -17.26
C LYS A 157 3.46 12.38 -17.30
N ASP A 158 3.77 11.09 -17.25
CA ASP A 158 2.86 9.99 -17.58
C ASP A 158 2.51 9.11 -16.38
N GLY A 159 3.04 9.44 -15.19
CA GLY A 159 2.80 8.71 -13.96
C GLY A 159 1.37 8.81 -13.48
N TRP A 160 0.83 7.68 -13.03
CA TRP A 160 -0.48 7.61 -12.43
C TRP A 160 -0.40 8.09 -10.97
N THR A 161 -0.92 9.29 -10.73
CA THR A 161 -0.92 9.91 -9.40
C THR A 161 -2.32 10.34 -9.00
N ILE A 162 -2.78 9.89 -7.82
CA ILE A 162 -3.99 10.40 -7.17
C ILE A 162 -3.58 11.57 -6.26
N THR A 163 -4.01 12.77 -6.64
CA THR A 163 -3.72 14.01 -5.90
C THR A 163 -4.92 14.57 -5.14
N ALA A 164 -6.14 14.23 -5.56
CA ALA A 164 -7.37 14.64 -4.89
C ALA A 164 -7.54 13.89 -3.56
N ASN A 165 -8.24 14.49 -2.60
CA ASN A 165 -8.45 13.92 -1.27
C ASN A 165 -9.72 13.07 -1.21
N ASN A 166 -9.83 12.25 -0.17
CA ASN A 166 -11.01 11.43 0.11
C ASN A 166 -11.39 10.51 -1.07
N ILE A 167 -10.40 10.07 -1.85
CA ILE A 167 -10.62 9.21 -3.01
C ILE A 167 -10.75 7.77 -2.55
N THR A 168 -11.79 7.08 -3.03
CA THR A 168 -11.88 5.62 -2.93
C THR A 168 -11.58 5.01 -4.30
N LEU A 169 -10.72 4.00 -4.36
CA LEU A 169 -10.47 3.17 -5.54
C LEU A 169 -10.88 1.74 -5.23
N ASP A 170 -11.89 1.25 -5.92
CA ASP A 170 -12.30 -0.15 -5.88
C ASP A 170 -11.69 -0.93 -7.06
N GLY A 171 -10.91 -1.96 -6.71
CA GLY A 171 -10.20 -2.76 -7.68
C GLY A 171 -11.07 -3.73 -8.48
N GLU A 172 -12.16 -4.25 -7.90
CA GLU A 172 -13.11 -5.18 -8.55
C GLU A 172 -12.49 -6.39 -9.31
N GLY A 173 -11.25 -6.78 -9.00
CA GLY A 173 -10.50 -7.83 -9.69
C GLY A 173 -9.73 -7.38 -10.93
N ALA A 174 -9.49 -6.08 -11.09
CA ALA A 174 -8.66 -5.51 -12.15
C ALA A 174 -7.15 -5.61 -11.85
N THR A 175 -6.34 -5.25 -12.84
CA THR A 175 -4.89 -5.10 -12.70
C THR A 175 -4.43 -3.71 -13.13
N LEU A 176 -3.57 -3.09 -12.33
CA LEU A 176 -2.74 -1.94 -12.73
C LEU A 176 -1.32 -2.46 -12.97
N SER A 177 -0.78 -2.25 -14.17
CA SER A 177 0.57 -2.67 -14.51
C SER A 177 1.35 -1.55 -15.19
N ARG A 178 2.69 -1.65 -15.15
CA ARG A 178 3.59 -0.76 -15.89
C ARG A 178 4.69 -1.51 -16.61
N ILE A 179 5.25 -0.87 -17.63
CA ILE A 179 6.48 -1.31 -18.29
C ILE A 179 7.69 -1.24 -17.34
N THR A 180 8.70 -2.06 -17.63
CA THR A 180 10.04 -1.97 -17.04
C THR A 180 10.73 -0.68 -17.49
N PRO A 181 11.39 0.07 -16.58
CA PRO A 181 12.16 1.25 -16.99
C PRO A 181 13.26 0.85 -17.99
N PRO A 182 13.47 1.64 -19.06
CA PRO A 182 14.39 1.28 -20.13
C PRO A 182 15.87 1.35 -19.74
N ASN A 183 16.22 2.09 -18.67
CA ASN A 183 17.60 2.25 -18.21
C ASN A 183 17.66 2.73 -16.76
N TYR A 184 18.87 2.73 -16.20
CA TYR A 184 19.16 3.08 -14.80
C TYR A 184 18.96 4.56 -14.44
N LEU A 185 18.80 5.46 -15.41
CA LEU A 185 18.58 6.90 -15.16
C LEU A 185 17.14 7.19 -14.77
N CYS A 186 16.23 6.24 -14.98
CA CYS A 186 14.86 6.33 -14.54
C CYS A 186 14.81 6.30 -13.00
N ALA A 187 14.34 7.37 -12.38
CA ALA A 187 14.09 7.43 -10.94
C ALA A 187 12.59 7.30 -10.65
N ASP A 188 12.27 6.77 -9.47
CA ASP A 188 10.92 6.77 -8.88
C ASP A 188 9.81 6.15 -9.76
N TYR A 189 10.16 5.18 -10.61
CA TYR A 189 9.21 4.51 -11.52
C TYR A 189 8.18 3.73 -10.74
N THR A 190 6.94 4.23 -10.69
CA THR A 190 5.88 3.75 -9.79
C THR A 190 4.62 3.46 -10.58
N THR A 191 4.01 2.30 -10.37
CA THR A 191 2.72 1.95 -11.02
C THR A 191 1.60 2.88 -10.58
N LEU A 192 1.44 3.13 -9.28
CA LEU A 192 0.48 4.09 -8.72
C LEU A 192 1.08 4.89 -7.57
N LYS A 193 0.93 6.22 -7.62
CA LYS A 193 1.34 7.14 -6.58
C LYS A 193 0.15 7.82 -5.92
N ILE A 194 0.19 7.97 -4.60
CA ILE A 194 -0.84 8.64 -3.79
C ILE A 194 -0.20 9.83 -3.09
N THR A 195 -0.77 11.02 -3.29
CA THR A 195 -0.38 12.24 -2.57
C THR A 195 -1.59 12.99 -1.98
N GLY A 196 -2.82 12.56 -2.28
CA GLY A 196 -4.03 13.09 -1.66
C GLY A 196 -4.31 12.43 -0.31
N ASP A 197 -4.91 13.19 0.60
CA ASP A 197 -5.27 12.74 1.95
C ASP A 197 -6.53 11.87 1.96
N ASN A 198 -6.69 11.06 3.02
CA ASN A 198 -7.84 10.18 3.24
C ASN A 198 -8.17 9.23 2.07
N CYS A 199 -7.16 8.81 1.31
CA CYS A 199 -7.35 7.91 0.18
C CYS A 199 -7.50 6.44 0.63
N LYS A 200 -8.39 5.72 -0.04
CA LYS A 200 -8.69 4.30 0.23
C LYS A 200 -8.54 3.47 -1.04
N ILE A 201 -7.75 2.39 -0.99
CA ILE A 201 -7.69 1.36 -2.03
C ILE A 201 -8.29 0.08 -1.45
N GLN A 202 -9.32 -0.46 -2.09
CA GLN A 202 -10.08 -1.61 -1.61
C GLN A 202 -10.48 -2.56 -2.75
N GLY A 203 -11.19 -3.63 -2.39
CA GLY A 203 -11.56 -4.68 -3.33
C GLY A 203 -10.38 -5.58 -3.69
N VAL A 204 -10.58 -6.43 -4.69
CA VAL A 204 -9.51 -7.28 -5.23
C VAL A 204 -8.75 -6.47 -6.26
N LEU A 205 -7.44 -6.30 -6.10
CA LEU A 205 -6.61 -5.53 -7.04
C LEU A 205 -5.21 -6.09 -7.13
N LEU A 206 -4.71 -6.27 -8.35
CA LEU A 206 -3.29 -6.51 -8.59
C LEU A 206 -2.62 -5.22 -9.04
N ILE A 207 -1.57 -4.77 -8.33
CA ILE A 207 -0.68 -3.69 -8.79
C ILE A 207 0.68 -4.31 -9.06
N THR A 208 1.09 -4.32 -10.33
CA THR A 208 2.27 -5.07 -10.79
C THR A 208 3.13 -4.27 -11.77
N SER A 209 4.20 -4.91 -12.27
CA SER A 209 4.98 -4.44 -13.41
C SER A 209 5.50 -5.60 -14.27
N ASP A 210 6.11 -5.21 -15.39
CA ASP A 210 6.88 -6.08 -16.28
C ASP A 210 8.33 -6.30 -15.84
N ASP A 211 8.73 -5.76 -14.68
CA ASP A 211 10.11 -5.86 -14.23
C ASP A 211 10.57 -7.34 -14.23
N PRO A 212 11.81 -7.64 -14.69
CA PRO A 212 12.27 -9.02 -14.83
C PRO A 212 12.21 -9.78 -13.50
N ILE A 213 11.77 -11.04 -13.52
CA ILE A 213 11.65 -11.89 -12.32
C ILE A 213 12.40 -13.21 -12.49
N GLY A 214 12.50 -13.98 -11.41
CA GLY A 214 13.16 -15.29 -11.44
C GLY A 214 14.68 -15.17 -11.38
N TYR A 215 15.18 -14.21 -10.61
CA TYR A 215 16.62 -13.95 -10.50
C TYR A 215 17.13 -14.18 -9.07
N PRO A 216 18.41 -14.57 -8.94
CA PRO A 216 19.10 -14.62 -7.65
C PRO A 216 19.46 -13.21 -7.15
N ILE A 217 19.87 -13.11 -5.88
CA ILE A 217 20.54 -11.90 -5.36
C ILE A 217 22.03 -11.98 -5.70
N MET A 218 22.54 -10.93 -6.32
CA MET A 218 23.93 -10.80 -6.71
C MET A 218 24.71 -9.94 -5.71
N GLY A 219 26.00 -10.25 -5.54
CA GLY A 219 26.92 -9.44 -4.75
C GLY A 219 27.17 -8.07 -5.36
N TYR A 220 27.72 -7.15 -4.54
CA TYR A 220 27.92 -5.77 -4.96
C TYR A 220 28.85 -5.71 -6.17
N ARG A 221 28.32 -5.28 -7.32
CA ARG A 221 29.01 -5.31 -8.63
C ARG A 221 29.77 -6.62 -8.90
N SER A 222 29.20 -7.73 -8.46
CA SER A 222 29.81 -9.06 -8.55
C SER A 222 28.87 -10.01 -9.28
N THR A 223 29.47 -11.02 -9.93
CA THR A 223 28.73 -12.18 -10.47
C THR A 223 28.51 -13.27 -9.43
N GLU A 224 28.99 -13.08 -8.20
CA GLU A 224 28.71 -13.97 -7.07
C GLU A 224 27.23 -13.91 -6.69
N LYS A 225 26.62 -15.09 -6.53
CA LYS A 225 25.24 -15.22 -6.04
C LYS A 225 25.26 -15.29 -4.52
N LEU A 226 24.72 -14.27 -3.86
CA LEU A 226 24.54 -14.24 -2.40
C LEU A 226 23.29 -15.01 -1.96
N ASP A 227 22.28 -15.05 -2.82
CA ASP A 227 21.10 -15.91 -2.67
C ASP A 227 20.84 -16.60 -3.99
N GLN A 228 20.98 -17.93 -4.02
CA GLN A 228 20.84 -18.71 -5.25
C GLN A 228 19.38 -18.91 -5.67
N ARG A 229 18.42 -18.61 -4.80
CA ARG A 229 17.00 -18.81 -5.08
C ARG A 229 16.56 -17.81 -6.16
N GLU A 230 16.09 -18.31 -7.29
CA GLU A 230 15.65 -17.53 -8.44
C GLU A 230 14.22 -17.00 -8.23
N LEU A 231 14.08 -16.09 -7.26
CA LEU A 231 12.78 -15.65 -6.75
C LEU A 231 12.50 -14.17 -6.95
N PHE A 232 13.54 -13.37 -7.22
CA PHE A 232 13.49 -11.92 -7.01
C PHE A 232 13.28 -11.16 -8.32
N CYS A 233 12.73 -9.96 -8.16
CA CYS A 233 12.62 -8.97 -9.21
C CYS A 233 14.01 -8.33 -9.47
N ARG A 234 14.34 -8.01 -10.73
CA ARG A 234 15.67 -7.50 -11.11
C ARG A 234 15.64 -6.49 -12.26
N PRO A 235 15.07 -5.30 -12.05
CA PRO A 235 15.18 -4.20 -13.01
C PRO A 235 16.55 -3.53 -12.93
N VAL A 236 16.82 -2.66 -13.89
CA VAL A 236 18.05 -1.86 -13.96
C VAL A 236 17.96 -0.53 -13.21
N ALA A 237 16.78 -0.21 -12.66
CA ALA A 237 16.50 1.05 -11.98
C ALA A 237 15.62 0.83 -10.74
N ASN A 238 15.48 1.86 -9.91
CA ASN A 238 14.61 1.77 -8.74
C ASN A 238 13.13 1.83 -9.17
N THR A 239 12.34 0.86 -8.72
CA THR A 239 10.94 0.75 -9.11
C THR A 239 10.01 0.43 -7.96
N LEU A 240 8.77 0.87 -8.09
CA LEU A 240 7.72 0.76 -7.08
C LEU A 240 6.41 0.25 -7.68
N ASN A 241 5.61 -0.50 -6.90
CA ASN A 241 4.20 -0.72 -7.25
C ASN A 241 3.33 0.41 -6.72
N LEU A 242 3.37 0.65 -5.41
CA LEU A 242 2.55 1.65 -4.72
C LEU A 242 3.39 2.59 -3.88
N TRP A 243 3.32 3.89 -4.17
CA TRP A 243 4.03 4.93 -3.42
C TRP A 243 3.07 5.90 -2.75
N VAL A 244 3.13 5.99 -1.42
CA VAL A 244 2.38 6.95 -0.60
C VAL A 244 3.33 8.05 -0.12
N LYS A 245 3.10 9.30 -0.52
CA LYS A 245 4.06 10.39 -0.27
C LYS A 245 3.39 11.58 0.40
N GLY A 246 3.73 11.82 1.66
CA GLY A 246 3.26 12.97 2.43
C GLY A 246 1.75 12.99 2.67
N VAL A 247 1.16 11.81 2.89
CA VAL A 247 -0.29 11.63 3.03
C VAL A 247 -0.69 11.52 4.49
N ASN A 248 -1.81 12.13 4.85
CA ASN A 248 -2.51 11.90 6.11
C ASN A 248 -3.81 11.12 5.88
N GLY A 249 -3.91 9.92 6.47
CA GLY A 249 -5.04 9.03 6.27
C GLY A 249 -4.91 8.27 4.96
N PHE A 250 -4.34 7.07 5.02
CA PHE A 250 -4.31 6.17 3.87
C PHE A 250 -4.72 4.77 4.28
N TYR A 251 -5.54 4.13 3.46
CA TYR A 251 -5.92 2.73 3.65
C TYR A 251 -5.67 1.92 2.38
N VAL A 252 -5.07 0.75 2.52
CA VAL A 252 -5.03 -0.29 1.49
C VAL A 252 -5.49 -1.62 2.07
N GLY A 253 -6.49 -2.23 1.44
CA GLY A 253 -7.15 -3.45 1.90
C GLY A 253 -6.37 -4.74 1.64
N ASP A 254 -6.81 -5.81 2.28
CA ASP A 254 -6.25 -7.17 2.20
C ASP A 254 -6.46 -7.86 0.84
N GLY A 255 -7.49 -7.47 0.10
CA GLY A 255 -7.72 -7.91 -1.29
C GLY A 255 -6.70 -7.37 -2.31
N VAL A 256 -5.81 -6.45 -1.90
CA VAL A 256 -4.80 -5.86 -2.78
C VAL A 256 -3.50 -6.67 -2.72
N ILE A 257 -2.93 -6.95 -3.90
CA ILE A 257 -1.63 -7.61 -4.06
C ILE A 257 -0.70 -6.68 -4.83
N LEU A 258 0.47 -6.42 -4.24
CA LEU A 258 1.57 -5.68 -4.86
C LEU A 258 2.61 -6.69 -5.34
N LYS A 259 3.01 -6.64 -6.61
CA LYS A 259 3.84 -7.69 -7.19
C LYS A 259 4.90 -7.14 -8.15
N ASN A 260 6.09 -7.74 -8.15
CA ASN A 260 7.18 -7.46 -9.09
C ASN A 260 7.58 -5.97 -9.11
N ALA A 261 8.43 -5.57 -8.19
CA ALA A 261 9.11 -4.28 -8.19
C ALA A 261 10.35 -4.37 -7.31
N VAL A 262 11.24 -3.36 -7.33
CA VAL A 262 12.29 -3.26 -6.30
C VAL A 262 11.61 -3.11 -4.94
N PHE A 263 10.76 -2.09 -4.77
CA PHE A 263 9.93 -1.90 -3.57
C PHE A 263 8.46 -2.12 -3.92
N ASN A 264 7.78 -3.06 -3.27
CA ASN A 264 6.35 -3.23 -3.55
C ASN A 264 5.54 -2.05 -3.01
N PHE A 265 5.79 -1.68 -1.75
CA PHE A 265 5.17 -0.53 -1.10
C PHE A 265 6.23 0.41 -0.52
N PHE A 266 6.07 1.71 -0.75
CA PHE A 266 6.87 2.73 -0.08
C PHE A 266 5.97 3.83 0.47
N ALA A 267 6.17 4.19 1.74
CA ALA A 267 5.61 5.39 2.33
C ALA A 267 6.71 6.29 2.91
N ASN A 268 6.65 7.59 2.63
CA ASN A 268 7.62 8.53 3.16
C ASN A 268 7.10 9.97 3.29
N HIS A 269 8.01 10.91 3.61
CA HIS A 269 7.73 12.35 3.73
C HIS A 269 6.70 12.71 4.80
N GLN A 270 6.87 12.21 6.04
CA GLN A 270 5.95 12.52 7.15
C GLN A 270 4.53 12.00 6.94
N SER A 271 4.36 10.95 6.12
CA SER A 271 3.07 10.29 5.98
C SER A 271 2.57 9.79 7.34
N ASN A 272 1.28 9.99 7.60
CA ASN A 272 0.65 9.84 8.90
C ASN A 272 -0.68 9.09 8.79
N ASN A 273 -1.09 8.39 9.86
CA ASN A 273 -2.38 7.68 9.91
C ASN A 273 -2.53 6.66 8.76
N LEU A 274 -1.54 5.77 8.63
CA LEU A 274 -1.49 4.77 7.55
C LEU A 274 -2.03 3.42 8.02
N ASN A 275 -2.85 2.78 7.18
CA ASN A 275 -3.44 1.49 7.49
C ASN A 275 -3.27 0.51 6.31
N ILE A 276 -2.31 -0.39 6.43
CA ILE A 276 -1.77 -1.19 5.32
C ILE A 276 -2.04 -2.67 5.58
N HIS A 277 -2.94 -3.28 4.80
CA HIS A 277 -3.34 -4.69 4.95
C HIS A 277 -2.99 -5.57 3.76
N CYS A 278 -2.46 -4.99 2.68
CA CYS A 278 -2.21 -5.71 1.43
C CYS A 278 -1.07 -6.73 1.54
N SER A 279 -0.97 -7.60 0.54
CA SER A 279 0.13 -8.56 0.40
C SER A 279 1.14 -8.09 -0.64
N ALA A 280 2.41 -8.45 -0.45
CA ALA A 280 3.50 -8.13 -1.35
C ALA A 280 4.24 -9.41 -1.80
N ILE A 281 4.55 -9.50 -3.09
CA ILE A 281 5.21 -10.67 -3.68
C ILE A 281 6.34 -10.22 -4.61
N SER A 282 7.53 -10.80 -4.44
CA SER A 282 8.67 -10.59 -5.31
C SER A 282 9.14 -9.13 -5.31
N SER A 283 9.73 -8.72 -4.19
CA SER A 283 10.57 -7.50 -4.17
C SER A 283 11.93 -7.78 -4.83
N GLY A 284 12.73 -6.75 -5.10
CA GLY A 284 13.83 -6.88 -6.05
C GLY A 284 15.16 -6.25 -5.69
N GLN A 285 16.13 -6.48 -6.58
CA GLN A 285 17.45 -5.87 -6.56
C GLN A 285 17.64 -5.04 -7.84
N ILE A 286 18.15 -3.83 -7.71
CA ILE A 286 18.63 -3.08 -8.88
C ILE A 286 19.92 -3.75 -9.37
N TYR A 287 19.93 -4.27 -10.60
CA TYR A 287 21.11 -4.92 -11.16
C TYR A 287 21.26 -4.75 -12.69
N PRO A 288 22.47 -4.46 -13.21
CA PRO A 288 23.71 -4.19 -12.47
C PRO A 288 23.57 -2.94 -11.60
N GLN A 289 24.19 -2.98 -10.42
CA GLN A 289 24.05 -1.90 -9.45
C GLN A 289 24.73 -0.62 -9.96
N PRO A 290 24.07 0.55 -9.86
CA PRO A 290 24.63 1.81 -10.30
C PRO A 290 25.87 2.19 -9.48
N VAL A 291 26.72 3.04 -10.06
CA VAL A 291 27.88 3.58 -9.37
C VAL A 291 27.43 4.60 -8.32
N SER A 292 27.14 4.14 -7.11
CA SER A 292 26.83 5.01 -5.97
C SER A 292 28.01 5.08 -5.00
N LYS A 293 28.05 6.14 -4.15
CA LYS A 293 29.03 6.26 -3.06
C LYS A 293 28.81 5.22 -1.94
N SER A 294 27.63 4.58 -1.88
CA SER A 294 27.33 3.50 -0.95
C SER A 294 27.60 2.14 -1.59
N SER A 295 28.27 1.25 -0.86
CA SER A 295 28.46 -0.16 -1.23
C SER A 295 27.21 -1.02 -0.98
N ASP A 296 26.03 -0.39 -0.92
CA ASP A 296 24.78 -1.07 -0.62
C ASP A 296 24.33 -1.90 -1.84
N LEU A 297 23.77 -3.08 -1.57
CA LEU A 297 23.35 -4.06 -2.58
C LEU A 297 22.11 -3.61 -3.38
N ALA A 298 21.60 -2.39 -3.14
CA ALA A 298 20.43 -1.80 -3.78
C ALA A 298 19.20 -2.73 -3.75
N LEU A 299 18.96 -3.31 -2.57
CA LEU A 299 17.90 -4.27 -2.32
C LEU A 299 16.63 -3.55 -1.88
N GLY A 300 15.49 -4.03 -2.36
CA GLY A 300 14.20 -3.48 -2.01
C GLY A 300 13.43 -4.35 -1.03
N SER A 301 12.84 -3.69 -0.04
CA SER A 301 11.88 -4.28 0.90
C SER A 301 10.50 -4.42 0.28
N SER A 302 9.72 -5.39 0.75
CA SER A 302 8.32 -5.49 0.34
C SER A 302 7.51 -4.30 0.84
N PHE A 303 7.67 -3.93 2.11
CA PHE A 303 7.08 -2.72 2.68
C PHE A 303 8.17 -1.84 3.27
N LYS A 304 8.29 -0.61 2.76
CA LYS A 304 9.25 0.37 3.28
C LYS A 304 8.55 1.62 3.79
N LEU A 305 8.89 2.05 5.00
CA LEU A 305 8.42 3.30 5.59
C LEU A 305 9.64 4.14 6.01
N ASP A 306 9.68 5.41 5.62
CA ASP A 306 10.70 6.38 6.02
C ASP A 306 10.04 7.64 6.60
N ARG A 307 10.40 8.01 7.84
CA ARG A 307 9.86 9.19 8.53
C ARG A 307 8.32 9.21 8.60
N CYS A 308 7.67 8.07 8.81
CA CYS A 308 6.21 7.96 8.94
C CYS A 308 5.75 7.93 10.40
N ARG A 309 4.48 8.26 10.66
CA ARG A 309 3.91 8.30 12.02
C ARG A 309 2.53 7.64 12.06
N ASN A 310 2.16 7.09 13.22
CA ASN A 310 0.82 6.53 13.47
C ASN A 310 0.39 5.57 12.35
N PHE A 311 1.00 4.40 12.29
CA PHE A 311 0.76 3.45 11.21
C PHE A 311 0.46 2.05 11.72
N MET A 312 -0.34 1.32 10.96
CA MET A 312 -0.56 -0.11 11.11
C MET A 312 -0.19 -0.82 9.81
N ILE A 313 0.66 -1.83 9.93
CA ILE A 313 0.91 -2.82 8.87
C ILE A 313 0.39 -4.16 9.38
N LYS A 314 -0.48 -4.81 8.59
CA LYS A 314 -0.96 -6.18 8.83
C LYS A 314 -0.92 -6.93 7.50
N SER A 315 0.24 -7.47 7.17
CA SER A 315 0.55 -7.87 5.80
C SER A 315 1.26 -9.22 5.70
N THR A 316 1.33 -9.75 4.48
CA THR A 316 2.19 -10.88 4.11
C THR A 316 3.19 -10.42 3.05
N ALA A 317 4.46 -10.76 3.24
CA ALA A 317 5.54 -10.53 2.28
C ALA A 317 6.13 -11.87 1.84
N ILE A 318 6.26 -12.07 0.54
CA ILE A 318 6.78 -13.32 -0.05
C ILE A 318 7.87 -12.99 -1.06
N ASN A 319 8.99 -13.71 -1.01
CA ASN A 319 10.13 -13.55 -1.93
C ASN A 319 10.68 -12.11 -1.87
N THR A 320 11.31 -11.77 -0.76
CA THR A 320 11.71 -10.40 -0.47
C THR A 320 13.23 -10.22 -0.52
N ALA A 321 13.72 -9.34 -1.40
CA ALA A 321 15.14 -9.11 -1.63
C ALA A 321 15.85 -8.42 -0.45
N TYR A 322 15.15 -7.64 0.37
CA TYR A 322 15.70 -7.07 1.61
C TYR A 322 14.94 -7.53 2.85
N ALA A 323 13.93 -6.77 3.28
CA ALA A 323 13.12 -7.08 4.45
C ALA A 323 11.63 -7.15 4.11
N GLY A 324 10.90 -8.04 4.78
CA GLY A 324 9.43 -8.05 4.68
C GLY A 324 8.85 -6.67 4.99
N VAL A 325 9.25 -6.11 6.13
CA VAL A 325 9.05 -4.69 6.47
C VAL A 325 10.37 -4.04 6.85
N GLU A 326 10.62 -2.86 6.30
CA GLU A 326 11.73 -1.98 6.64
C GLU A 326 11.19 -0.62 7.10
N LEU A 327 11.50 -0.25 8.33
CA LEU A 327 11.29 1.08 8.88
C LEU A 327 12.60 1.84 8.78
N GLU A 328 12.83 2.47 7.62
CA GLU A 328 14.04 3.24 7.31
C GLU A 328 13.95 4.63 7.93
N GLY A 329 14.29 4.73 9.23
CA GLY A 329 14.58 6.00 9.88
C GLY A 329 13.38 6.80 10.41
N ASN A 330 13.43 7.17 11.69
CA ASN A 330 12.53 8.14 12.35
C ASN A 330 11.03 7.82 12.21
N ASN A 331 10.67 6.54 12.08
CA ASN A 331 9.27 6.12 12.12
C ASN A 331 8.79 6.04 13.58
N THR A 332 7.60 6.56 13.89
CA THR A 332 7.09 6.59 15.27
C THR A 332 5.64 6.12 15.39
N ASN A 333 5.28 5.59 16.57
CA ASN A 333 3.92 5.15 16.90
C ASN A 333 3.37 4.11 15.90
N GLY A 334 4.14 3.07 15.64
CA GLY A 334 3.81 2.04 14.66
C GLY A 334 3.28 0.76 15.28
N THR A 335 2.42 0.04 14.56
CA THR A 335 2.08 -1.36 14.83
C THR A 335 2.37 -2.19 13.58
N VAL A 336 3.19 -3.24 13.71
CA VAL A 336 3.57 -4.12 12.58
C VAL A 336 3.22 -5.56 12.90
N LYS A 337 2.28 -6.13 12.15
CA LYS A 337 1.98 -7.56 12.11
C LYS A 337 2.37 -8.08 10.74
N ILE A 338 3.42 -8.87 10.66
CA ILE A 338 3.99 -9.28 9.37
C ILE A 338 4.26 -10.77 9.34
N LYS A 339 3.86 -11.40 8.24
CA LYS A 339 4.32 -12.74 7.86
C LYS A 339 5.26 -12.62 6.68
N THR A 340 6.53 -12.93 6.89
CA THR A 340 7.57 -12.90 5.84
C THR A 340 7.97 -14.32 5.47
N LEU A 341 7.83 -14.67 4.19
CA LEU A 341 8.22 -15.97 3.64
C LEU A 341 9.30 -15.77 2.60
N LYS A 342 10.49 -16.35 2.82
CA LYS A 342 11.65 -16.27 1.94
C LYS A 342 12.11 -14.84 1.72
N ALA A 343 12.97 -14.36 2.61
CA ALA A 343 13.69 -13.10 2.39
C ALA A 343 15.20 -13.35 2.33
N TYR A 344 15.93 -12.44 1.72
CA TYR A 344 17.38 -12.47 1.77
C TYR A 344 17.90 -11.95 3.11
N HIS A 345 17.45 -10.77 3.57
CA HIS A 345 18.06 -10.09 4.71
C HIS A 345 17.23 -10.19 6.00
N ALA A 346 15.96 -9.78 6.01
CA ALA A 346 15.19 -9.73 7.26
C ALA A 346 13.70 -10.04 7.15
N GLY A 347 13.11 -10.48 8.26
CA GLY A 347 11.66 -10.49 8.44
C GLY A 347 11.12 -9.08 8.66
N LEU A 348 11.55 -8.47 9.76
CA LEU A 348 11.27 -7.09 10.17
C LEU A 348 12.58 -6.36 10.47
N HIS A 349 12.78 -5.21 9.85
CA HIS A 349 13.94 -4.36 10.05
C HIS A 349 13.48 -2.98 10.55
N ILE A 350 13.82 -2.64 11.81
CA ILE A 350 13.50 -1.34 12.43
C ILE A 350 14.79 -0.56 12.56
N TRP A 351 14.90 0.62 11.95
CA TRP A 351 16.19 1.29 11.81
C TRP A 351 16.16 2.78 12.17
N ASN A 352 17.31 3.28 12.63
CA ASN A 352 17.66 4.68 12.82
C ASN A 352 16.60 5.54 13.53
N ASN A 353 16.67 5.66 14.86
CA ASN A 353 15.81 6.56 15.65
C ASN A 353 14.30 6.30 15.51
N SER A 354 13.90 5.09 15.12
CA SER A 354 12.50 4.69 15.16
C SER A 354 12.05 4.45 16.61
N SER A 355 10.85 4.91 16.96
CA SER A 355 10.36 4.80 18.34
C SER A 355 8.93 4.31 18.46
N ASP A 356 8.63 3.69 19.60
CA ASP A 356 7.27 3.31 20.00
C ASP A 356 6.61 2.40 18.95
N ILE A 357 7.38 1.41 18.50
CA ILE A 357 6.95 0.41 17.52
C ILE A 357 6.52 -0.86 18.25
N LYS A 358 5.27 -1.26 18.06
CA LYS A 358 4.75 -2.55 18.52
C LYS A 358 4.79 -3.54 17.37
N PHE A 359 5.22 -4.78 17.61
CA PHE A 359 5.25 -5.76 16.52
C PHE A 359 4.91 -7.19 16.91
N ASP A 360 4.48 -7.95 15.90
CA ASP A 360 4.29 -9.39 15.92
C ASP A 360 4.75 -9.92 14.55
N ALA A 361 5.97 -10.43 14.51
CA ALA A 361 6.66 -10.79 13.27
C ALA A 361 6.85 -12.32 13.18
N TYR A 362 6.31 -12.92 12.13
CA TYR A 362 6.61 -14.30 11.74
C TYR A 362 7.50 -14.28 10.50
N SER A 363 8.58 -15.06 10.52
CA SER A 363 9.55 -15.13 9.44
C SER A 363 9.96 -16.58 9.14
N GLU A 364 10.14 -16.90 7.87
CA GLU A 364 10.58 -18.23 7.43
C GLU A 364 11.57 -18.10 6.27
N ASP A 365 12.64 -18.88 6.31
CA ASP A 365 13.67 -18.98 5.27
C ASP A 365 14.38 -17.65 4.95
N ILE A 366 15.04 -17.08 5.96
CA ILE A 366 15.86 -15.87 5.83
C ILE A 366 17.32 -16.25 5.55
N THR A 367 17.86 -15.84 4.40
CA THR A 367 19.16 -16.34 3.92
C THR A 367 20.36 -15.82 4.71
N ALA A 368 20.50 -14.50 4.82
CA ALA A 368 21.72 -13.86 5.31
C ALA A 368 21.56 -13.10 6.63
N GLY A 369 20.33 -12.75 7.02
CA GLY A 369 20.06 -12.08 8.29
C GLY A 369 19.00 -12.79 9.12
N GLY A 370 18.12 -12.02 9.77
CA GLY A 370 17.30 -12.51 10.87
C GLY A 370 15.79 -12.36 10.75
N GLY A 371 15.09 -12.95 11.71
CA GLY A 371 13.67 -12.67 11.90
C GLY A 371 13.41 -11.18 12.23
N LEU A 372 14.16 -10.64 13.19
CA LEU A 372 14.07 -9.24 13.62
C LEU A 372 15.46 -8.59 13.67
N ILE A 373 15.56 -7.38 13.12
CA ILE A 373 16.72 -6.51 13.26
C ILE A 373 16.27 -5.15 13.81
N ILE A 374 16.87 -4.69 14.90
CA ILE A 374 16.64 -3.35 15.46
C ILE A 374 17.96 -2.57 15.43
N GLY A 375 17.89 -1.36 14.87
CA GLY A 375 19.03 -0.51 14.58
C GLY A 375 19.32 0.58 15.60
N PRO A 376 20.36 1.37 15.33
CA PRO A 376 20.82 2.41 16.24
C PRO A 376 19.75 3.46 16.56
N GLY A 377 19.80 3.99 17.78
CA GLY A 377 18.91 5.05 18.25
C GLY A 377 17.44 4.64 18.43
N CYS A 378 17.06 3.39 18.14
CA CYS A 378 15.68 2.95 18.25
C CYS A 378 15.23 2.83 19.71
N LYS A 379 14.00 3.23 20.01
CA LYS A 379 13.47 3.31 21.38
C LYS A 379 12.12 2.63 21.51
N ASN A 380 11.88 1.93 22.61
CA ASN A 380 10.57 1.36 22.94
C ASN A 380 9.98 0.48 21.81
N CYS A 381 10.83 -0.26 21.10
CA CYS A 381 10.40 -1.16 20.03
C CYS A 381 10.18 -2.54 20.64
N ASN A 382 8.91 -2.91 20.82
CA ASN A 382 8.49 -4.02 21.68
C ASN A 382 7.60 -4.99 20.94
N GLY A 383 7.77 -6.29 21.14
CA GLY A 383 6.95 -7.26 20.44
C GLY A 383 7.47 -8.68 20.39
N ASN A 384 6.80 -9.47 19.56
CA ASN A 384 7.12 -10.88 19.36
C ASN A 384 7.85 -11.09 18.03
N SER A 385 8.89 -11.92 18.03
CA SER A 385 9.58 -12.39 16.83
C SER A 385 9.60 -13.91 16.81
N TYR A 386 9.01 -14.50 15.77
CA TYR A 386 9.02 -15.94 15.51
C TYR A 386 9.77 -16.16 14.20
N VAL A 387 10.84 -16.96 14.23
CA VAL A 387 11.57 -17.31 13.01
C VAL A 387 11.81 -18.81 12.88
N THR A 388 11.72 -19.31 11.66
CA THR A 388 12.25 -20.62 11.28
C THR A 388 13.27 -20.44 10.17
N ASN A 389 14.38 -21.19 10.20
CA ASN A 389 15.38 -21.24 9.13
C ASN A 389 16.03 -19.86 8.85
N SER A 390 16.93 -19.43 9.74
CA SER A 390 17.55 -18.09 9.66
C SER A 390 18.89 -18.02 10.39
N LEU A 391 19.71 -17.01 10.06
CA LEU A 391 20.97 -16.77 10.77
C LEU A 391 20.72 -16.40 12.24
N TYR A 392 19.78 -15.51 12.55
CA TYR A 392 19.44 -15.15 13.93
C TYR A 392 17.94 -14.89 14.17
N VAL A 393 17.48 -15.12 15.40
CA VAL A 393 16.12 -14.74 15.81
C VAL A 393 15.98 -13.23 15.92
N VAL A 394 16.91 -12.60 16.62
CA VAL A 394 16.96 -11.15 16.86
C VAL A 394 18.39 -10.65 16.76
N ALA A 395 18.60 -9.55 16.04
CA ALA A 395 19.84 -8.79 16.09
C ALA A 395 19.61 -7.34 16.50
N PHE A 396 20.46 -6.83 17.39
CA PHE A 396 20.54 -5.43 17.78
C PHE A 396 21.82 -4.82 17.25
N VAL A 397 21.67 -3.68 16.57
CA VAL A 397 22.78 -2.95 15.98
C VAL A 397 22.94 -1.62 16.69
N GLY A 398 24.11 -1.41 17.30
CA GLY A 398 24.50 -0.19 18.00
C GLY A 398 25.39 0.73 17.17
N ASP A 399 25.16 2.04 17.31
CA ASP A 399 26.03 3.11 16.80
C ASP A 399 25.87 4.34 17.70
N SER A 400 26.90 4.65 18.50
CA SER A 400 26.89 5.74 19.47
C SER A 400 26.66 7.13 18.82
N LYS A 401 26.98 7.27 17.52
CA LYS A 401 26.79 8.53 16.78
C LYS A 401 25.31 8.80 16.49
N THR A 402 24.51 7.75 16.36
CA THR A 402 23.07 7.85 16.07
C THR A 402 22.26 7.95 17.37
N GLY A 403 22.77 7.35 18.45
CA GLY A 403 22.16 7.34 19.77
C GLY A 403 21.84 5.93 20.24
N ASP A 404 21.31 5.85 21.45
CA ASP A 404 21.10 4.56 22.12
C ASP A 404 19.91 3.78 21.57
N LEU A 405 20.14 2.48 21.32
CA LEU A 405 19.09 1.47 21.18
C LEU A 405 18.67 1.03 22.59
N THR A 406 17.47 1.42 23.01
CA THR A 406 17.05 1.27 24.42
C THR A 406 15.55 1.04 24.63
N GLY A 407 15.21 0.42 25.76
CA GLY A 407 13.81 0.24 26.18
C GLY A 407 13.04 -0.79 25.34
N CYS A 408 13.73 -1.66 24.62
CA CYS A 408 13.10 -2.69 23.80
C CYS A 408 12.90 -3.98 24.61
N ASP A 409 11.66 -4.46 24.74
CA ASP A 409 11.26 -5.74 25.36
C ASP A 409 10.76 -6.70 24.26
N ILE A 410 11.53 -7.77 24.05
CA ILE A 410 11.35 -8.71 22.94
C ILE A 410 11.05 -10.10 23.48
N VAL A 411 10.00 -10.72 22.96
CA VAL A 411 9.76 -12.17 23.12
C VAL A 411 10.10 -12.85 21.80
N ALA A 412 11.10 -13.71 21.81
CA ALA A 412 11.74 -14.23 20.62
C ALA A 412 11.72 -15.76 20.63
N SER A 413 11.27 -16.38 19.53
CA SER A 413 11.28 -17.82 19.34
C SER A 413 11.90 -18.19 18.00
N GLY A 414 12.87 -19.10 18.02
CA GLY A 414 13.61 -19.55 16.84
C GLY A 414 13.62 -21.06 16.70
N LYS A 415 13.43 -21.56 15.46
CA LYS A 415 13.64 -22.97 15.10
C LYS A 415 14.61 -23.06 13.93
N ASN A 416 15.57 -23.98 14.00
CA ASN A 416 16.61 -24.16 12.97
C ASN A 416 17.34 -22.84 12.70
N VAL A 417 17.79 -22.21 13.78
CA VAL A 417 18.55 -20.96 13.72
C VAL A 417 20.00 -21.21 14.06
N LEU A 418 20.89 -20.40 13.50
CA LEU A 418 22.30 -20.45 13.89
C LEU A 418 22.52 -19.69 15.20
N ARG A 419 21.93 -18.50 15.35
CA ARG A 419 22.07 -17.65 16.54
C ARG A 419 20.70 -17.29 17.13
N GLY A 420 20.64 -17.20 18.44
CA GLY A 420 19.45 -16.76 19.16
C GLY A 420 19.37 -15.24 19.13
N VAL A 421 20.34 -14.61 19.77
CA VAL A 421 20.48 -13.15 19.84
C VAL A 421 21.88 -12.77 19.39
N GLU A 422 21.96 -11.69 18.61
CA GLU A 422 23.23 -11.09 18.18
C GLU A 422 23.26 -9.58 18.46
N PHE A 423 24.29 -9.12 19.17
CA PHE A 423 24.60 -7.70 19.30
C PHE A 423 25.79 -7.37 18.41
N TYR A 424 25.62 -6.34 17.59
CA TYR A 424 26.65 -5.82 16.71
C TYR A 424 26.86 -4.32 16.95
N THR A 425 28.10 -3.89 17.10
CA THR A 425 28.48 -2.47 17.16
C THR A 425 29.36 -2.13 15.96
N ARG A 426 29.12 -0.98 15.32
CA ARG A 426 29.89 -0.57 14.13
C ARG A 426 31.36 -0.24 14.43
N THR A 427 31.69 0.06 15.68
CA THR A 427 33.08 0.20 16.14
C THR A 427 33.24 -0.50 17.50
N LEU A 428 34.41 -1.14 17.70
CA LEU A 428 34.74 -1.86 18.94
C LEU A 428 34.75 -0.95 20.20
N ILE A 429 34.71 0.36 20.03
CA ILE A 429 34.75 1.37 21.09
C ILE A 429 33.32 1.74 21.55
N ASP A 430 32.28 1.39 20.78
CA ASP A 430 30.89 1.84 20.97
C ASP A 430 29.99 0.85 21.73
N ASN A 431 30.59 0.09 22.66
CA ASN A 431 29.94 -1.01 23.36
C ASN A 431 28.77 -0.60 24.27
N SER A 432 28.52 0.68 24.55
CA SER A 432 27.39 1.12 25.40
C SER A 432 26.12 1.51 24.64
N SER A 433 26.14 1.58 23.31
CA SER A 433 25.00 2.09 22.53
C SER A 433 23.78 1.16 22.47
N ILE A 434 23.93 -0.11 22.87
CA ILE A 434 22.83 -1.06 23.05
C ILE A 434 22.58 -1.20 24.56
N ARG A 435 21.54 -0.60 25.12
CA ARG A 435 21.39 -0.58 26.58
C ARG A 435 19.97 -0.65 27.08
N ASN A 436 19.80 -1.17 28.30
CA ASN A 436 18.50 -1.24 28.97
C ASN A 436 17.40 -1.96 28.16
N ASN A 437 17.78 -3.00 27.42
CA ASN A 437 16.85 -3.83 26.67
C ASN A 437 16.61 -5.15 27.39
N LYS A 438 15.47 -5.78 27.08
CA LYS A 438 15.05 -7.06 27.64
C LYS A 438 14.69 -8.03 26.53
N ILE A 439 15.21 -9.24 26.61
CA ILE A 439 14.94 -10.29 25.65
C ILE A 439 14.58 -11.58 26.39
N THR A 440 13.42 -12.14 26.08
CA THR A 440 13.03 -13.50 26.45
C THR A 440 13.14 -14.37 25.21
N LEU A 441 14.05 -15.35 25.22
CA LEU A 441 14.42 -16.15 24.06
C LEU A 441 14.12 -17.63 24.27
N PHE A 442 13.52 -18.25 23.25
CA PHE A 442 13.42 -19.70 23.08
C PHE A 442 14.04 -20.07 21.73
N ALA A 443 15.17 -20.77 21.69
CA ALA A 443 15.84 -21.08 20.44
C ALA A 443 16.24 -22.55 20.33
N LYS A 444 15.83 -23.18 19.23
CA LYS A 444 16.34 -24.49 18.81
C LYS A 444 17.37 -24.33 17.70
N TYR A 445 18.60 -24.70 17.99
CA TYR A 445 19.74 -24.57 17.09
C TYR A 445 19.86 -25.76 16.14
N VAL A 446 20.25 -25.48 14.90
CA VAL A 446 20.71 -26.45 13.89
C VAL A 446 21.70 -25.70 13.00
N ASP A 447 22.68 -26.40 12.43
CA ASP A 447 23.54 -25.85 11.38
C ASP A 447 22.68 -25.43 10.18
N TRP A 448 22.29 -24.16 10.14
CA TRP A 448 21.53 -23.58 9.04
C TRP A 448 22.49 -23.07 7.95
N GLY A 449 22.26 -23.51 6.70
CA GLY A 449 22.87 -22.92 5.51
C GLY A 449 24.35 -23.23 5.26
N GLY A 450 24.95 -24.24 5.93
CA GLY A 450 26.36 -24.56 5.74
C GLY A 450 27.30 -23.42 6.15
N ALA A 451 26.89 -22.64 7.14
CA ALA A 451 27.68 -21.55 7.70
C ALA A 451 29.11 -22.03 7.99
N SER A 452 30.10 -21.21 7.64
CA SER A 452 31.50 -21.53 7.90
C SER A 452 31.70 -21.84 9.38
N SER A 453 32.76 -22.60 9.70
CA SER A 453 33.18 -22.96 11.07
C SER A 453 33.33 -21.77 12.05
N ASP A 454 33.21 -20.54 11.56
CA ASP A 454 33.38 -19.30 12.30
C ASP A 454 32.08 -18.85 13.00
N TYR A 455 30.91 -19.37 12.58
CA TYR A 455 29.64 -19.04 13.20
C TYR A 455 29.30 -20.00 14.34
N LYS A 456 29.52 -19.54 15.58
CA LYS A 456 29.11 -20.29 16.77
C LYS A 456 27.60 -20.19 16.98
N SER A 457 26.98 -21.34 17.24
CA SER A 457 25.60 -21.40 17.72
C SER A 457 25.48 -20.78 19.12
N GLY A 458 24.39 -20.07 19.40
CA GLY A 458 24.13 -19.51 20.72
C GLY A 458 23.75 -18.03 20.74
N ILE A 459 24.22 -17.32 21.77
CA ILE A 459 24.03 -15.88 21.99
C ILE A 459 25.38 -15.20 21.77
N VAL A 460 25.42 -14.17 20.93
CA VAL A 460 26.63 -13.41 20.60
C VAL A 460 26.46 -11.97 21.07
N LEU A 461 27.26 -11.55 22.03
CA LEU A 461 27.20 -10.21 22.60
C LEU A 461 28.50 -9.47 22.30
N ASN A 462 28.49 -8.63 21.26
CA ASN A 462 29.58 -7.70 20.99
C ASN A 462 29.17 -6.30 21.51
N GLY A 463 29.36 -6.10 22.82
CA GLY A 463 28.93 -4.93 23.55
C GLY A 463 27.59 -5.10 24.26
N GLY A 464 27.02 -3.97 24.67
CA GLY A 464 25.78 -3.83 25.40
C GLY A 464 25.99 -3.46 26.88
N GLU A 465 25.11 -2.63 27.43
CA GLU A 465 25.13 -2.22 28.84
C GLU A 465 23.75 -2.41 29.49
N ASN A 466 23.68 -3.00 30.69
CA ASN A 466 22.42 -3.16 31.44
C ASN A 466 21.28 -3.85 30.67
N ASN A 467 21.61 -4.77 29.75
CA ASN A 467 20.62 -5.58 29.05
C ASN A 467 20.30 -6.85 29.84
N THR A 468 19.04 -7.29 29.81
CA THR A 468 18.59 -8.53 30.44
C THR A 468 18.21 -9.56 29.37
N ILE A 469 18.81 -10.74 29.40
CA ILE A 469 18.47 -11.84 28.50
C ILE A 469 18.09 -13.06 29.33
N LYS A 470 16.87 -13.57 29.15
CA LYS A 470 16.42 -14.86 29.67
C LYS A 470 16.27 -15.81 28.49
N ALA A 471 17.05 -16.89 28.47
CA ALA A 471 17.11 -17.78 27.32
C ALA A 471 16.90 -19.25 27.69
N GLU A 472 16.10 -19.94 26.90
CA GLU A 472 16.02 -21.39 26.82
C GLU A 472 16.60 -21.84 25.47
N LEU A 473 17.72 -22.56 25.53
CA LEU A 473 18.52 -22.94 24.38
C LEU A 473 18.50 -24.46 24.22
N ILE A 474 18.04 -24.94 23.07
CA ILE A 474 17.90 -26.36 22.75
C ILE A 474 18.87 -26.69 21.61
N SER A 475 19.83 -27.58 21.86
CA SER A 475 20.79 -28.10 20.87
C SER A 475 20.24 -29.31 20.13
#